data_AF-A0A822ANF8-F1
#
_entry.id   AF-A0A822ANF8-F1
#
_cell.length_a   1.000
_cell.length_b   1.000
_cell.length_c   1.000
_cell.angle_alpha   90.00
_cell.angle_beta   90.00
_cell.angle_gamma   90.00
#
_symmetry.space_group_name_H-M   'P 1'
#
loop_
_entity.id
_entity.type
_entity.pdbx_description
1 polymer ?
#
loop_
_entity_poly.entity_id
_entity_poly.type
_entity_poly.pdbx_seq_one_letter_code
_entity_poly.pdbx_strand_id
1 'polypeptide(L)'
;DAQSERQTSIYFPPFYSSPTGYRMRTGLYVNGDGNARRTHMSLFFVLMRGSNDPILKFPFTYKVTFCMYDQTPAQRRITDSFRPDIRSNSFPRLRSDMNIASGIPKFFPLTVIQQEGNPYVRDDTMFIKVMVDFDDIPKTLLPYALSLNPGLPTHV
;
A
#
# COMPACT_ATOMS: atom_id res chain seq x y z
N ASP A 1 -12.86 33.70 7.84
CA ASP A 1 -11.85 32.76 8.38
C ASP A 1 -12.14 31.33 7.99
N ALA A 2 -11.58 30.88 6.87
CA ALA A 2 -11.70 29.50 6.42
C ALA A 2 -10.45 28.74 6.88
N GLN A 3 -10.56 27.99 7.97
CA GLN A 3 -9.54 27.00 8.30
C GLN A 3 -9.42 26.06 7.09
N SER A 4 -8.24 26.06 6.47
CA SER A 4 -7.84 25.01 5.54
C SER A 4 -8.05 23.68 6.27
N GLU A 5 -9.12 22.96 5.92
CA GLU A 5 -9.38 21.59 6.39
C GLU A 5 -8.11 20.78 6.14
N ARG A 6 -7.32 20.56 7.20
CA ARG A 6 -6.13 19.72 7.14
C ARG A 6 -6.59 18.36 6.66
N GLN A 7 -6.14 17.97 5.47
CA GLN A 7 -6.38 16.65 4.93
C GLN A 7 -5.81 15.62 5.91
N THR A 8 -6.69 14.83 6.53
CA THR A 8 -6.29 13.80 7.50
C THR A 8 -5.76 12.59 6.74
N SER A 9 -4.44 12.43 6.71
CA SER A 9 -3.77 11.22 6.24
C SER A 9 -3.25 10.39 7.42
N ILE A 10 -3.36 9.08 7.28
CA ILE A 10 -2.87 8.09 8.25
C ILE A 10 -1.71 7.37 7.58
N TYR A 11 -0.54 7.34 8.22
CA TYR A 11 0.58 6.53 7.76
C TYR A 11 0.72 5.27 8.60
N PHE A 12 0.74 4.13 7.93
CA PHE A 12 1.01 2.86 8.59
C PHE A 12 2.50 2.74 8.97
N PRO A 13 2.84 1.94 9.99
CA PRO A 13 4.22 1.64 10.33
C PRO A 13 5.01 1.12 9.12
N PRO A 14 6.31 1.43 9.01
CA PRO A 14 7.13 0.88 7.95
C PRO A 14 7.20 -0.65 8.00
N PHE A 15 7.25 -1.27 6.83
CA PHE A 15 7.49 -2.70 6.65
C PHE A 15 8.65 -2.92 5.67
N TYR A 16 9.19 -4.13 5.66
CA TYR A 16 10.37 -4.47 4.89
C TYR A 16 10.09 -5.64 3.96
N SER A 17 10.75 -5.68 2.79
CA SER A 17 10.65 -6.83 1.90
C SER A 17 11.42 -8.05 2.43
N SER A 18 12.49 -7.80 3.20
CA SER A 18 13.30 -8.77 3.94
C SER A 18 14.15 -8.02 4.99
N PRO A 19 14.86 -8.69 5.92
CA PRO A 19 15.72 -8.01 6.90
C PRO A 19 16.75 -7.06 6.28
N THR A 20 17.22 -7.37 5.07
CA THR A 20 18.17 -6.55 4.30
C THR A 20 17.55 -5.89 3.06
N GLY A 21 16.22 -5.88 2.96
CA GLY A 21 15.48 -5.49 1.77
C GLY A 21 15.03 -4.03 1.74
N TYR A 22 14.09 -3.73 0.86
CA TYR A 22 13.49 -2.40 0.74
C TYR A 22 12.72 -2.04 2.01
N ARG A 23 12.86 -0.80 2.46
CA ARG A 23 12.03 -0.20 3.50
C ARG A 23 10.86 0.53 2.84
N MET A 24 9.64 0.23 3.27
CA MET A 24 8.42 0.71 2.63
C MET A 24 7.40 1.13 3.67
N ARG A 25 6.44 1.98 3.28
CA ARG A 25 5.25 2.26 4.09
C ARG A 25 4.05 2.55 3.21
N THR A 26 2.88 2.58 3.83
CA THR A 26 1.63 2.93 3.16
C THR A 26 0.98 4.13 3.84
N GLY A 27 0.39 5.01 3.04
CA GLY A 27 -0.44 6.12 3.47
C GLY A 27 -1.89 5.91 3.05
N LEU A 28 -2.80 6.15 3.98
CA LEU A 28 -4.25 6.10 3.80
C LEU A 28 -4.81 7.52 3.91
N TYR A 29 -5.61 7.92 2.93
CA TYR A 29 -6.37 9.15 2.94
C TYR A 29 -7.83 8.77 2.97
N VAL A 30 -8.39 8.75 4.18
CA VAL A 30 -9.77 8.28 4.43
C VAL A 30 -10.76 9.07 3.59
N ASN A 31 -10.59 10.40 3.49
CA ASN A 31 -11.46 11.28 2.69
C ASN A 31 -10.91 11.58 1.28
N GLY A 32 -9.98 10.76 0.80
CA GLY A 32 -9.38 10.87 -0.52
C GLY A 32 -8.32 11.95 -0.66
N ASP A 33 -7.64 11.93 -1.81
CA ASP A 33 -6.60 12.87 -2.21
C ASP A 33 -6.81 13.40 -3.63
N GLY A 34 -6.36 14.63 -3.88
CA GLY A 34 -6.45 15.28 -5.20
C GLY A 34 -7.87 15.24 -5.80
N ASN A 35 -7.97 14.68 -7.02
CA ASN A 35 -9.24 14.55 -7.75
C ASN A 35 -10.20 13.48 -7.19
N ALA A 36 -9.78 12.73 -6.18
CA ALA A 36 -10.58 11.72 -5.50
C ALA A 36 -11.13 12.19 -4.14
N ARG A 37 -10.74 13.39 -3.70
CA ARG A 37 -11.19 13.99 -2.44
C ARG A 37 -12.71 13.97 -2.32
N ARG A 38 -13.21 13.57 -1.14
CA ARG A 38 -14.64 13.44 -0.77
C ARG A 38 -15.46 12.46 -1.61
N THR A 39 -14.84 11.72 -2.53
CA THR A 39 -15.53 10.73 -3.37
C THR A 39 -15.02 9.31 -3.15
N HIS A 40 -13.70 9.16 -2.96
CA HIS A 40 -13.06 7.87 -2.74
C HIS A 40 -12.07 7.96 -1.58
N MET A 41 -11.82 6.82 -0.97
CA MET A 41 -10.65 6.57 -0.14
C MET A 41 -9.44 6.36 -1.05
N SER A 42 -8.30 6.95 -0.70
CA SER A 42 -7.05 6.83 -1.46
C SER A 42 -5.99 6.05 -0.68
N LEU A 43 -5.26 5.18 -1.38
CA LEU A 43 -4.12 4.44 -0.82
C LEU A 43 -2.85 4.74 -1.60
N PHE A 44 -1.78 5.02 -0.87
CA PHE A 44 -0.48 5.31 -1.45
C PHE A 44 0.61 4.45 -0.84
N PHE A 45 1.53 4.02 -1.67
CA PHE A 45 2.75 3.33 -1.31
C PHE A 45 3.91 4.30 -1.37
N VAL A 46 4.80 4.18 -0.40
CA VAL A 46 5.99 5.01 -0.29
C VAL A 46 7.20 4.12 -0.10
N LEU A 47 8.15 4.21 -1.02
CA LEU A 47 9.49 3.67 -0.84
C LEU A 47 10.27 4.62 0.08
N MET A 48 10.83 4.08 1.15
CA MET A 48 11.60 4.82 2.14
C MET A 48 13.08 4.50 2.02
N ARG A 49 13.93 5.42 2.47
CA ARG A 49 15.37 5.16 2.52
C ARG A 49 15.71 4.05 3.51
N GLY A 50 16.43 3.04 3.04
CA GLY A 50 16.97 1.94 3.82
C GLY A 50 18.49 2.04 3.98
N SER A 51 19.04 1.40 5.01
CA SER A 51 20.49 1.25 5.18
C SER A 51 21.11 0.37 4.08
N ASN A 52 20.31 -0.52 3.49
CA ASN A 52 20.74 -1.49 2.49
C ASN A 52 20.49 -1.04 1.05
N ASP A 53 19.98 0.17 0.81
CA ASP A 53 19.72 0.71 -0.54
C ASP A 53 20.92 0.59 -1.51
N PRO A 54 22.21 0.70 -1.08
CA PRO A 54 23.34 0.52 -1.98
C PRO A 54 23.41 -0.85 -2.67
N ILE A 55 22.88 -1.91 -2.05
CA ILE A 55 22.90 -3.29 -2.56
C ILE A 55 21.59 -3.72 -3.23
N LEU A 56 20.58 -2.85 -3.27
CA LEU A 56 19.27 -3.15 -3.85
C LEU A 56 19.16 -2.67 -5.30
N LYS A 57 18.27 -3.32 -6.07
CA LYS A 57 17.96 -2.94 -7.46
C LYS A 57 17.20 -1.61 -7.49
N PHE A 58 17.61 -0.69 -8.34
CA PHE A 58 16.88 0.55 -8.62
C PHE A 58 16.84 0.80 -10.14
N PRO A 59 15.78 1.45 -10.68
CA PRO A 59 14.60 1.93 -9.96
C PRO A 59 13.74 0.77 -9.42
N PHE A 60 12.90 1.06 -8.43
CA PHE A 60 11.94 0.08 -7.90
C PHE A 60 10.84 -0.12 -8.96
N THR A 61 10.75 -1.33 -9.54
CA THR A 61 9.83 -1.66 -10.66
C THR A 61 8.81 -2.75 -10.31
N TYR A 62 8.78 -3.18 -9.06
CA TYR A 62 7.95 -4.27 -8.59
C TYR A 62 6.48 -3.85 -8.51
N LYS A 63 5.57 -4.76 -8.88
CA LYS A 63 4.13 -4.50 -8.82
C LYS A 63 3.71 -4.38 -7.36
N VAL A 64 2.96 -3.33 -7.03
CA VAL A 64 2.38 -3.14 -5.71
C VAL A 64 0.88 -3.35 -5.80
N THR A 65 0.34 -4.16 -4.89
CA THR A 65 -1.07 -4.51 -4.83
C THR A 65 -1.63 -4.14 -3.46
N PHE A 66 -2.70 -3.36 -3.45
CA PHE A 66 -3.51 -3.09 -2.27
C PHE A 66 -4.71 -4.02 -2.24
N CYS A 67 -5.02 -4.54 -1.06
CA CYS A 67 -6.17 -5.40 -0.81
C CYS A 67 -6.92 -4.91 0.42
N MET A 68 -8.23 -4.74 0.31
CA MET A 68 -9.13 -4.48 1.43
C MET A 68 -10.03 -5.70 1.65
N TYR A 69 -10.14 -6.15 2.90
CA TYR A 69 -10.84 -7.38 3.26
C TYR A 69 -12.31 -7.15 3.63
N ASP A 70 -13.19 -7.95 3.05
CA ASP A 70 -14.54 -8.20 3.55
C ASP A 70 -14.46 -9.00 4.86
N GLN A 71 -15.11 -8.49 5.88
CA GLN A 71 -15.16 -9.04 7.24
C GLN A 71 -16.39 -9.93 7.47
N THR A 72 -17.11 -10.30 6.42
CA THR A 72 -18.24 -11.25 6.43
C THR A 72 -17.78 -12.64 5.98
N PRO A 73 -18.61 -13.69 6.18
CA PRO A 73 -18.31 -15.03 5.66
C PRO A 73 -18.12 -15.10 4.14
N ALA A 74 -18.56 -14.09 3.38
CA ALA A 74 -18.36 -14.04 1.94
C ALA A 74 -16.90 -13.77 1.54
N GLN A 75 -16.07 -13.20 2.44
CA GLN A 75 -14.63 -12.98 2.27
C GLN A 75 -14.23 -12.36 0.91
N ARG A 76 -15.07 -11.50 0.35
CA ARG A 76 -14.78 -10.79 -0.91
C ARG A 76 -13.61 -9.83 -0.71
N ARG A 77 -12.71 -9.74 -1.69
CA ARG A 77 -11.54 -8.84 -1.60
C ARG A 77 -11.66 -7.76 -2.65
N ILE A 78 -11.46 -6.51 -2.24
CA ILE A 78 -11.23 -5.41 -3.18
C ILE A 78 -9.74 -5.31 -3.38
N THR A 79 -9.29 -5.52 -4.60
CA THR A 79 -7.88 -5.52 -4.95
C THR A 79 -7.66 -4.56 -6.11
N ASP A 80 -6.66 -3.70 -5.97
CA ASP A 80 -6.18 -2.88 -7.07
C ASP A 80 -4.66 -2.76 -6.97
N SER A 81 -4.01 -2.62 -8.12
CA SER A 81 -2.56 -2.72 -8.22
C SER A 81 -2.00 -1.73 -9.22
N PHE A 82 -0.79 -1.29 -8.96
CA PHE A 82 -0.06 -0.43 -9.88
C PHE A 82 1.38 -0.93 -10.02
N ARG A 83 1.99 -0.67 -11.18
CA ARG A 83 3.44 -0.77 -11.36
C ARG A 83 4.02 0.65 -11.31
N PRO A 84 5.04 0.89 -10.48
CA PRO A 84 5.85 2.11 -10.53
C PRO A 84 6.19 2.54 -11.96
N ASP A 85 5.82 3.76 -12.35
CA ASP A 85 6.27 4.32 -13.63
C ASP A 85 7.74 4.73 -13.49
N ILE A 86 8.62 4.07 -14.22
CA ILE A 86 10.07 4.34 -14.24
C ILE A 86 10.42 5.76 -14.73
N ARG A 87 9.49 6.44 -15.40
CA ARG A 87 9.63 7.85 -15.82
C ARG A 87 9.17 8.84 -14.75
N SER A 88 8.55 8.36 -13.67
CA SER A 88 8.15 9.19 -12.53
C SER A 88 9.32 9.40 -11.56
N ASN A 89 9.40 10.59 -10.96
CA ASN A 89 10.36 10.89 -9.89
C ASN A 89 10.05 10.17 -8.57
N SER A 90 9.07 9.27 -8.55
CA SER A 90 8.61 8.54 -7.36
C SER A 90 9.47 7.32 -7.02
N PHE A 91 10.34 6.85 -7.92
CA PHE A 91 11.12 5.62 -7.72
C PHE A 91 12.63 5.65 -8.10
N PRO A 92 13.32 6.80 -8.28
CA PRO A 92 14.77 6.79 -8.43
C PRO A 92 15.46 6.39 -7.11
N ARG A 93 16.75 6.02 -7.19
CA ARG A 93 17.61 5.83 -6.01
C ARG A 93 17.56 7.12 -5.18
N LEU A 94 17.11 7.01 -3.94
CA LEU A 94 16.76 8.13 -3.06
C LEU A 94 17.96 9.06 -2.82
N ARG A 95 17.75 10.37 -3.00
CA ARG A 95 18.66 11.44 -2.52
C ARG A 95 18.13 12.12 -1.24
N SER A 96 16.88 11.88 -0.86
CA SER A 96 16.17 12.41 0.33
C SER A 96 15.51 11.28 1.14
N ASP A 97 14.87 11.60 2.28
CA ASP A 97 14.32 10.60 3.20
C ASP A 97 13.07 9.86 2.67
N MET A 98 12.32 10.46 1.76
CA MET A 98 11.06 9.91 1.21
C MET A 98 10.88 10.24 -0.27
N ASN A 99 10.47 9.24 -1.06
CA ASN A 99 10.04 9.43 -2.45
C ASN A 99 8.60 9.98 -2.52
N ILE A 100 8.24 10.57 -3.68
CA ILE A 100 6.86 10.96 -3.97
C ILE A 100 5.96 9.72 -3.85
N ALA A 101 4.91 9.84 -3.03
CA ALA A 101 3.95 8.77 -2.82
C ALA A 101 3.26 8.41 -4.13
N SER A 102 3.13 7.11 -4.42
CA SER A 102 2.46 6.61 -5.62
C SER A 102 1.46 5.54 -5.24
N GLY A 103 0.32 5.52 -5.88
CA GLY A 103 -0.75 4.59 -5.52
C GLY A 103 -2.02 4.84 -6.29
N ILE A 104 -3.14 4.67 -5.61
CA ILE A 104 -4.45 4.55 -6.21
C ILE A 104 -5.35 5.62 -5.56
N PRO A 105 -5.47 6.82 -6.19
CA PRO A 105 -6.30 7.90 -5.66
C PRO A 105 -7.77 7.48 -5.49
N LYS A 106 -8.30 6.69 -6.42
CA LYS A 106 -9.69 6.22 -6.40
C LYS A 106 -9.79 4.75 -6.02
N PHE A 107 -9.16 4.35 -4.91
CA PHE A 107 -9.08 2.94 -4.51
C PHE A 107 -10.46 2.36 -4.15
N PHE A 108 -11.24 3.06 -3.32
CA PHE A 108 -12.55 2.58 -2.92
C PHE A 108 -13.57 3.70 -2.71
N PRO A 109 -14.81 3.62 -3.22
CA PRO A 109 -15.79 4.70 -3.11
C PRO A 109 -16.24 4.94 -1.66
N LEU A 110 -16.29 6.20 -1.24
CA LEU A 110 -16.79 6.56 0.09
C LEU A 110 -18.27 6.24 0.27
N THR A 111 -19.04 6.35 -0.81
CA THR A 111 -20.47 6.02 -0.81
C THR A 111 -20.73 4.56 -0.42
N VAL A 112 -19.77 3.65 -0.62
CA VAL A 112 -19.89 2.24 -0.21
C VAL A 112 -19.41 2.05 1.23
N ILE A 113 -18.35 2.74 1.66
CA ILE A 113 -17.89 2.70 3.06
C ILE A 113 -18.95 3.26 4.01
N GLN A 114 -19.63 4.32 3.60
CA GLN A 114 -20.62 5.02 4.43
C GLN A 114 -21.96 4.28 4.52
N GLN A 115 -22.17 3.22 3.74
CA GLN A 115 -23.36 2.40 3.84
C GLN A 115 -23.36 1.64 5.17
N GLU A 116 -24.50 1.67 5.85
CA GLU A 116 -24.72 0.87 7.04
C GLU A 116 -24.61 -0.62 6.72
N GLY A 117 -23.88 -1.36 7.57
CA GLY A 117 -23.63 -2.78 7.35
C GLY A 117 -22.67 -3.09 6.20
N ASN A 118 -21.89 -2.11 5.70
CA ASN A 118 -20.88 -2.41 4.69
C ASN A 118 -19.92 -3.51 5.18
N PRO A 119 -19.52 -4.44 4.29
CA PRO A 119 -18.74 -5.59 4.71
C PRO A 119 -17.27 -5.28 5.05
N TYR A 120 -16.76 -4.11 4.65
CA TYR A 120 -15.33 -3.78 4.70
C TYR A 120 -14.92 -3.02 5.97
N VAL A 121 -15.87 -2.32 6.59
CA VAL A 121 -15.69 -1.61 7.86
C VAL A 121 -16.72 -2.14 8.86
N ARG A 122 -16.23 -2.84 9.87
CA ARG A 122 -17.04 -3.39 10.96
C ARG A 122 -16.39 -3.02 12.28
N ASP A 123 -17.21 -2.70 13.28
CA ASP A 123 -16.75 -2.33 14.62
C ASP A 123 -15.65 -1.23 14.57
N ASP A 124 -15.91 -0.20 13.76
CA ASP A 124 -15.00 0.93 13.49
C ASP A 124 -13.59 0.51 13.00
N THR A 125 -13.48 -0.67 12.38
CA THR A 125 -12.21 -1.30 12.01
C THR A 125 -12.22 -1.69 10.54
N MET A 126 -11.08 -1.46 9.86
CA MET A 126 -10.81 -1.87 8.48
C MET A 126 -9.48 -2.60 8.40
N PHE A 127 -9.40 -3.64 7.56
CA PHE A 127 -8.17 -4.37 7.30
C PHE A 127 -7.67 -4.15 5.87
N ILE A 128 -6.44 -3.64 5.76
CA ILE A 128 -5.76 -3.37 4.49
C ILE A 128 -4.46 -4.17 4.44
N LYS A 129 -4.24 -4.90 3.36
CA LYS A 129 -2.98 -5.59 3.06
C LYS A 129 -2.31 -4.95 1.85
N VAL A 130 -1.00 -4.84 1.96
CA VAL A 130 -0.12 -4.34 0.90
C VAL A 130 0.79 -5.50 0.51
N MET A 131 0.90 -5.78 -0.78
CA MET A 131 1.74 -6.84 -1.32
C MET A 131 2.65 -6.26 -2.38
N VAL A 132 3.92 -6.65 -2.34
CA VAL A 132 4.91 -6.30 -3.36
C VAL A 132 5.31 -7.57 -4.07
N ASP A 133 5.15 -7.58 -5.39
CA ASP A 133 5.44 -8.73 -6.22
C ASP A 133 6.87 -8.65 -6.74
N PHE A 134 7.70 -9.57 -6.25
CA PHE A 134 9.09 -9.72 -6.66
C PHE A 134 9.23 -10.74 -7.81
N ASP A 135 8.37 -10.66 -8.82
CA ASP A 135 8.31 -11.54 -10.00
C ASP A 135 9.69 -11.82 -10.67
N ASP A 136 10.61 -10.86 -10.61
CA ASP A 136 11.97 -10.98 -11.17
C ASP A 136 12.91 -11.85 -10.31
N ILE A 137 12.51 -12.23 -9.10
CA ILE A 137 13.29 -13.09 -8.21
C ILE A 137 12.96 -14.55 -8.52
N PRO A 138 13.97 -15.40 -8.83
CA PRO A 138 13.74 -16.82 -9.01
C PRO A 138 12.95 -17.40 -7.84
N LYS A 139 11.85 -18.11 -8.13
CA LYS A 139 10.97 -18.68 -7.10
C LYS A 139 11.71 -19.57 -6.09
N THR A 140 12.86 -20.13 -6.52
CA THR A 140 13.79 -20.91 -5.70
C THR A 140 14.45 -20.12 -4.57
N LEU A 141 14.49 -18.79 -4.65
CA LEU A 141 15.05 -17.89 -3.63
C LEU A 141 13.98 -17.33 -2.68
N LEU A 142 12.69 -17.51 -2.98
CA LEU A 142 11.57 -17.01 -2.15
C LEU A 142 11.58 -17.52 -0.70
N PRO A 143 11.92 -18.79 -0.39
CA PRO A 143 11.98 -19.29 0.99
C PRO A 143 13.02 -18.59 1.87
N TYR A 144 14.05 -18.01 1.24
CA TYR A 144 15.11 -17.26 1.92
C TYR A 144 14.81 -15.75 1.99
N ALA A 145 13.88 -15.26 1.15
CA ALA A 145 13.55 -13.85 1.03
C ALA A 145 12.35 -13.41 1.88
N LEU A 146 11.45 -14.33 2.25
CA LEU A 146 10.16 -14.00 2.85
C LEU A 146 9.91 -14.76 4.16
N SER A 147 10.37 -14.20 5.28
CA SER A 147 9.85 -14.57 6.60
C SER A 147 8.60 -13.71 6.89
N LEU A 148 7.41 -14.13 6.45
CA LEU A 148 6.17 -13.41 6.75
C LEU A 148 5.03 -14.34 7.20
N ASN A 149 4.90 -14.38 8.53
CA ASN A 149 3.68 -14.55 9.31
C ASN A 149 2.80 -15.80 9.05
N PRO A 150 2.96 -16.88 9.85
CA PRO A 150 2.17 -18.12 9.71
C PRO A 150 0.67 -17.97 10.08
N GLY A 151 0.20 -16.79 10.50
CA GLY A 151 -1.19 -16.56 10.92
C GLY A 151 -2.17 -16.12 9.82
N LEU A 152 -1.75 -16.02 8.55
CA LEU A 152 -2.63 -15.65 7.43
C LEU A 152 -3.10 -16.89 6.67
N PRO A 153 -4.38 -16.96 6.23
CA PRO A 153 -4.90 -18.12 5.50
C PRO A 153 -4.07 -18.41 4.24
N THR A 154 -3.55 -19.63 4.14
CA THR A 154 -2.65 -20.11 3.08
C THR A 154 -3.38 -20.74 1.89
N HIS A 155 -4.70 -20.56 1.77
CA HIS A 155 -5.43 -21.19 0.66
C HIS A 155 -5.19 -20.46 -0.67
N VAL A 156 -4.61 -21.21 -1.60
CA VAL A 156 -4.50 -20.96 -3.05
C VAL A 156 -5.84 -21.27 -3.71
#